data_AF-A0AAN9UV94-F1
#
_entry.id   AF-A0AAN9UV94-F1
#
_cell.length_a   1.000
_cell.length_b   1.000
_cell.length_c   1.000
_cell.angle_alpha   90.00
_cell.angle_beta   90.00
_cell.angle_gamma   90.00
#
_symmetry.space_group_name_H-M   'P 1'
#
loop_
_entity.id
_entity.type
_entity.pdbx_description
1 polymer ?
#
loop_
_entity_poly.entity_id
_entity_poly.type
_entity_poly.pdbx_seq_one_letter_code
_entity_poly.pdbx_strand_id
1 'polypeptide(L)'
;MCTVHLLLKINGSWKIRQAAVHHQLDIGSGIQLWLFGDPHAAIKDRITEIINANLNYREKYETVAASFKSSLNVHLEIARWSTQGWRLYLLSLEETVETLTSKFVFRNSPRSQLDTDDLFRVQEYEGKVNETVMVLESNGDNLESLRNFYIMLVEESGFPTAAQMSCRGSVKQFCSQLHELIYDVKMQIRRANILVKTVADRKAIFIQFLQTETAVRAEGLSATMWRQTEKASQEAIAMRIITVITLIYLPPTFVSLFPFAWYKHEGVKMKKRAASMEKEFPDVFNETPGLTGSFS
;
A
#
# COMPACT_ATOMS: atom_id res chain seq x y z
N MET A 1 -34.35 10.85 12.25
CA MET A 1 -34.00 10.05 11.04
C MET A 1 -32.70 9.36 11.38
N CYS A 2 -32.66 8.04 11.31
CA CYS A 2 -31.50 7.25 11.70
C CYS A 2 -30.89 6.60 10.47
N THR A 3 -29.57 6.61 10.39
CA THR A 3 -28.83 5.92 9.35
C THR A 3 -28.51 4.51 9.80
N VAL A 4 -28.88 3.51 9.01
CA VAL A 4 -28.60 2.10 9.29
C VAL A 4 -27.64 1.57 8.24
N HIS A 5 -26.60 0.88 8.69
CA HIS A 5 -25.68 0.19 7.80
C HIS A 5 -25.96 -1.31 7.81
N LEU A 6 -26.10 -1.86 6.61
CA LEU A 6 -26.38 -3.26 6.35
C LEU A 6 -25.17 -3.90 5.69
N LEU A 7 -24.94 -5.15 6.06
CA LEU A 7 -23.93 -5.99 5.43
C LEU A 7 -24.61 -7.04 4.58
N LEU A 8 -24.38 -6.98 3.27
CA LEU A 8 -24.96 -7.90 2.30
C LEU A 8 -23.86 -8.69 1.58
N LYS A 9 -24.16 -9.95 1.27
CA LYS A 9 -23.32 -10.77 0.41
C LYS A 9 -23.91 -10.78 -1.01
N ILE A 10 -23.29 -10.02 -1.92
CA ILE A 10 -23.74 -9.85 -3.31
C ILE A 10 -22.68 -10.46 -4.22
N ASN A 11 -23.07 -11.44 -5.04
CA ASN A 11 -22.18 -12.16 -5.97
C ASN A 11 -20.92 -12.70 -5.29
N GLY A 12 -21.07 -13.27 -4.08
CA GLY A 12 -19.95 -13.81 -3.29
C GLY A 12 -19.12 -12.76 -2.53
N SER A 13 -19.30 -11.47 -2.81
CA SER A 13 -18.58 -10.37 -2.16
C SER A 13 -19.40 -9.70 -1.07
N TRP A 14 -18.73 -9.33 0.03
CA TRP A 14 -19.34 -8.54 1.10
C TRP A 14 -19.43 -7.07 0.68
N LYS A 15 -20.59 -6.46 0.93
CA LYS A 15 -20.89 -5.06 0.59
C LYS A 15 -21.62 -4.41 1.75
N ILE A 16 -21.05 -3.31 2.24
CA ILE A 16 -21.70 -2.42 3.20
C ILE A 16 -22.66 -1.51 2.41
N ARG A 17 -23.89 -1.37 2.90
CA ARG A 17 -24.95 -0.55 2.29
C ARG A 17 -25.58 0.31 3.35
N GLN A 18 -25.67 1.61 3.07
CA GLN A 18 -26.31 2.56 3.95
C GLN A 18 -27.76 2.77 3.50
N ALA A 19 -28.66 2.84 4.47
CA ALA A 19 -30.03 3.26 4.27
C ALA A 19 -30.47 4.19 5.39
N ALA A 20 -31.30 5.17 5.07
CA ALA A 20 -31.89 6.07 6.04
C ALA A 20 -33.31 5.62 6.38
N VAL A 21 -33.61 5.59 7.68
CA VAL A 21 -34.93 5.22 8.19
C VAL A 21 -35.50 6.38 9.00
N HIS A 22 -36.73 6.76 8.66
CA HIS A 22 -37.52 7.67 9.46
C HIS A 22 -38.82 6.97 9.88
N HIS A 23 -39.14 7.06 11.16
CA HIS A 23 -40.35 6.53 11.74
C HIS A 23 -41.04 7.61 12.56
N GLN A 24 -42.34 7.72 12.38
CA GLN A 24 -43.21 8.54 13.21
C GLN A 24 -44.40 7.68 13.63
N LEU A 25 -44.75 7.74 14.92
CA LEU A 25 -45.94 7.11 15.47
C LEU A 25 -46.77 8.20 16.15
N ASP A 26 -47.98 8.40 15.67
CA ASP A 26 -48.97 9.20 16.39
C ASP A 26 -49.62 8.32 17.46
N ILE A 27 -49.31 8.62 18.72
CA ILE A 27 -49.76 7.85 19.88
C ILE A 27 -51.27 8.04 20.11
N GLY A 28 -51.85 9.17 19.67
CA GLY A 28 -53.28 9.44 19.81
C GLY A 28 -54.13 8.63 18.82
N SER A 29 -53.71 8.57 17.56
CA SER A 29 -54.45 7.86 16.50
C SER A 29 -53.96 6.43 16.24
N GLY A 30 -52.77 6.06 16.72
CA GLY A 30 -52.11 4.79 16.41
C GLY A 30 -51.52 4.73 15.00
N ILE A 31 -51.59 5.81 14.23
CA ILE A 31 -51.10 5.88 12.84
C ILE A 31 -49.57 5.89 12.83
N GLN A 32 -48.99 5.11 11.93
CA GLN A 32 -47.53 4.98 11.78
C GLN A 32 -47.11 5.39 10.37
N LEU A 33 -46.07 6.21 10.29
CA LEU A 33 -45.41 6.57 9.05
C LEU A 33 -43.98 6.02 9.06
N TRP A 34 -43.62 5.31 8.00
CA TRP A 34 -42.27 4.81 7.77
C TRP A 34 -41.76 5.31 6.42
N LEU A 35 -40.59 5.93 6.44
CA LEU A 35 -39.89 6.38 5.24
C LEU A 35 -38.52 5.71 5.19
N PHE A 36 -38.22 5.09 4.06
CA PHE A 36 -36.97 4.39 3.80
C PHE A 36 -36.26 5.05 2.62
N GLY A 37 -35.09 5.65 2.88
CA GLY A 37 -34.19 6.18 1.88
C GLY A 37 -33.07 5.18 1.63
N ASP A 38 -33.15 4.42 0.55
CA ASP A 38 -32.17 3.39 0.22
C ASP A 38 -31.73 3.51 -1.24
N PRO A 39 -30.51 4.00 -1.51
CA PRO A 39 -30.02 4.18 -2.87
C PRO A 39 -29.74 2.87 -3.61
N HIS A 40 -29.62 1.73 -2.90
CA HIS A 40 -29.23 0.45 -3.48
C HIS A 40 -30.33 -0.60 -3.44
N ALA A 41 -31.54 -0.24 -2.99
CA ALA A 41 -32.67 -1.14 -2.78
C ALA A 41 -32.38 -2.39 -1.90
N ALA A 42 -31.31 -2.34 -1.10
CA ALA A 42 -30.88 -3.35 -0.14
C ALA A 42 -31.94 -3.71 0.92
N ILE A 43 -32.72 -2.71 1.36
CA ILE A 43 -33.79 -2.82 2.35
C ILE A 43 -35.12 -3.17 1.70
N LYS A 44 -35.33 -2.77 0.44
CA LYS A 44 -36.62 -2.87 -0.25
C LYS A 44 -37.17 -4.30 -0.23
N ASP A 45 -36.34 -5.27 -0.61
CA ASP A 45 -36.77 -6.67 -0.70
C ASP A 45 -37.11 -7.24 0.69
N ARG A 46 -36.28 -6.92 1.68
CA ARG A 46 -36.48 -7.36 3.07
C ARG A 46 -37.73 -6.75 3.71
N ILE A 47 -38.03 -5.49 3.44
CA ILE A 47 -39.26 -4.84 3.90
C ILE A 47 -40.47 -5.43 3.21
N THR A 48 -40.37 -5.66 1.90
CA THR A 48 -41.45 -6.29 1.13
C THR A 48 -41.74 -7.68 1.69
N GLU A 49 -40.72 -8.43 2.09
CA GLU A 49 -40.86 -9.71 2.77
C GLU A 49 -41.55 -9.56 4.13
N ILE A 50 -41.16 -8.60 4.99
CA ILE A 50 -41.86 -8.37 6.27
C ILE A 50 -43.34 -8.04 6.05
N ILE A 51 -43.63 -7.14 5.11
CA ILE A 51 -44.99 -6.68 4.82
C ILE A 51 -45.83 -7.85 4.30
N ASN A 52 -45.28 -8.65 3.39
CA ASN A 52 -45.98 -9.79 2.78
C ASN A 52 -46.10 -11.00 3.73
N ALA A 53 -45.08 -11.27 4.53
CA ALA A 53 -45.12 -12.34 5.54
C ALA A 53 -46.09 -12.01 6.69
N ASN A 54 -46.33 -10.71 6.92
CA ASN A 54 -47.23 -10.22 7.95
C ASN A 54 -48.41 -9.45 7.36
N LEU A 55 -49.09 -9.97 6.34
CA LEU A 55 -50.35 -9.41 5.82
C LEU A 55 -51.40 -9.15 6.92
N ASN A 56 -51.26 -9.78 8.09
CA ASN A 56 -52.03 -9.51 9.32
C ASN A 56 -51.67 -8.19 10.03
N TYR A 57 -50.70 -7.40 9.56
CA TYR A 57 -50.42 -6.08 10.14
C TYR A 57 -51.65 -5.19 10.04
N ARG A 58 -52.40 -5.28 8.93
CA ARG A 58 -53.64 -4.52 8.72
C ARG A 58 -54.69 -4.74 9.81
N GLU A 59 -54.73 -5.93 10.42
CA GLU A 59 -55.65 -6.29 11.52
C GLU A 59 -55.08 -5.96 12.91
N LYS A 60 -53.77 -5.78 13.06
CA LYS A 60 -53.11 -5.48 14.36
C LYS A 60 -53.19 -4.01 14.79
N TYR A 61 -53.89 -3.15 14.04
CA TYR A 61 -53.97 -1.71 14.33
C TYR A 61 -55.21 -1.29 15.12
N GLU A 62 -56.02 -2.24 15.61
CA GLU A 62 -57.28 -1.94 16.33
C GLU A 62 -57.07 -1.16 17.64
N THR A 63 -55.89 -1.25 18.24
CA THR A 63 -55.56 -0.52 19.47
C THR A 63 -54.23 0.21 19.37
N VAL A 64 -54.10 1.32 20.10
CA VAL A 64 -52.84 2.09 20.22
C VAL A 64 -51.69 1.20 20.70
N ALA A 65 -51.95 0.31 21.66
CA ALA A 65 -50.94 -0.61 22.18
C ALA A 65 -50.47 -1.64 21.13
N ALA A 66 -51.39 -2.17 20.31
CA ALA A 66 -51.03 -3.11 19.26
C ALA A 66 -50.27 -2.43 18.11
N SER A 67 -50.66 -1.20 17.75
CA SER A 67 -49.92 -0.33 16.84
C SER A 67 -48.51 -0.06 17.36
N PHE A 68 -48.38 0.40 18.60
CA PHE A 68 -47.09 0.65 19.24
C PHE A 68 -46.18 -0.59 19.22
N LYS A 69 -46.72 -1.76 19.59
CA LYS A 69 -46.00 -3.03 19.54
C LYS A 69 -45.58 -3.41 18.12
N SER A 70 -46.42 -3.17 17.12
CA SER A 70 -46.09 -3.33 15.70
C SER A 70 -44.89 -2.47 15.30
N SER A 71 -44.85 -1.19 15.72
CA SER A 71 -43.70 -0.33 15.43
C SER A 71 -42.40 -0.87 16.04
N LEU A 72 -42.45 -1.33 17.29
CA LEU A 72 -41.28 -1.92 17.97
C LEU A 72 -40.78 -3.17 17.24
N ASN A 73 -41.67 -4.01 16.73
CA ASN A 73 -41.28 -5.20 15.97
C ASN A 73 -40.56 -4.83 14.66
N VAL A 74 -41.05 -3.82 13.93
CA VAL A 74 -40.39 -3.37 12.70
C VAL A 74 -39.00 -2.80 13.00
N HIS A 75 -38.86 -1.97 14.04
CA HIS A 75 -37.56 -1.49 14.52
C HIS A 75 -36.62 -2.62 14.89
N LEU A 76 -37.14 -3.67 15.54
CA LEU A 76 -36.35 -4.83 15.93
C LEU A 76 -35.84 -5.62 14.72
N GLU A 77 -36.65 -5.79 13.68
CA GLU A 77 -36.19 -6.45 12.45
C GLU A 77 -35.11 -5.63 11.73
N ILE A 78 -35.27 -4.31 11.66
CA ILE A 78 -34.25 -3.41 11.11
C ILE A 78 -32.96 -3.52 11.93
N ALA A 79 -33.06 -3.55 13.26
CA ALA A 79 -31.94 -3.75 14.16
C ALA A 79 -31.24 -5.10 13.88
N ARG A 80 -32.00 -6.20 13.75
CA ARG A 80 -31.45 -7.52 13.40
C ARG A 80 -30.71 -7.51 12.08
N TRP A 81 -31.26 -6.86 11.05
CA TRP A 81 -30.56 -6.75 9.76
C TRP A 81 -29.27 -5.93 9.86
N SER A 82 -29.25 -4.90 10.69
CA SER A 82 -28.07 -4.07 10.93
C SER A 82 -26.94 -4.80 11.66
N THR A 83 -27.24 -5.90 12.36
CA THR A 83 -26.24 -6.71 13.09
C THR A 83 -25.94 -8.06 12.40
N GLN A 84 -26.62 -8.38 11.31
CA GLN A 84 -26.47 -9.66 10.63
C GLN A 84 -25.18 -9.74 9.79
N GLY A 85 -24.51 -10.89 9.83
CA GLY A 85 -23.40 -11.21 8.91
C GLY A 85 -22.02 -10.66 9.32
N TRP A 86 -21.94 -9.70 10.24
CA TRP A 86 -20.67 -9.05 10.62
C TRP A 86 -19.62 -10.01 11.15
N ARG A 87 -20.03 -11.03 11.91
CA ARG A 87 -19.11 -12.07 12.40
C ARG A 87 -18.41 -12.82 11.27
N LEU A 88 -19.15 -13.18 10.21
CA LEU A 88 -18.61 -13.92 9.06
C LEU A 88 -17.75 -13.00 8.19
N TYR A 89 -18.15 -11.75 8.04
CA TYR A 89 -17.34 -10.76 7.32
C TYR A 89 -16.01 -10.49 8.03
N LEU A 90 -16.02 -10.22 9.34
CA LEU A 90 -14.79 -10.05 10.12
C LEU A 90 -13.89 -11.29 10.03
N LEU A 91 -14.45 -12.50 10.12
CA LEU A 91 -13.68 -13.72 9.94
C LEU A 91 -13.01 -13.77 8.55
N SER A 92 -13.71 -13.38 7.49
CA SER A 92 -13.13 -13.34 6.15
C SER A 92 -12.02 -12.28 6.00
N LEU A 93 -12.13 -11.16 6.71
CA LEU A 93 -11.07 -10.15 6.77
C LEU A 93 -9.84 -10.69 7.50
N GLU A 94 -10.04 -11.35 8.65
CA GLU A 94 -8.97 -12.00 9.42
C GLU A 94 -8.22 -13.04 8.59
N GLU A 95 -8.95 -13.94 7.91
CA GLU A 95 -8.35 -14.98 7.06
C GLU A 95 -7.58 -14.38 5.89
N THR A 96 -8.10 -13.31 5.28
CA THR A 96 -7.40 -12.63 4.19
C THR A 96 -6.13 -11.94 4.68
N VAL A 97 -6.20 -11.24 5.81
CA VAL A 97 -5.05 -10.61 6.45
C VAL A 97 -4.00 -11.67 6.80
N GLU A 98 -4.40 -12.78 7.41
CA GLU A 98 -3.49 -13.89 7.71
C GLU A 98 -2.81 -14.42 6.45
N THR A 99 -3.58 -14.68 5.40
CA THR A 99 -3.04 -15.18 4.12
C THR A 99 -2.04 -14.20 3.50
N LEU A 100 -2.37 -12.90 3.48
CA LEU A 100 -1.48 -11.86 2.95
C LEU A 100 -0.19 -11.73 3.78
N THR A 101 -0.32 -11.85 5.10
CA THR A 101 0.78 -11.54 6.02
C THR A 101 1.65 -12.74 6.41
N SER A 102 1.13 -13.95 6.28
CA SER A 102 1.83 -15.20 6.60
C SER A 102 3.17 -15.32 5.86
N LYS A 103 3.23 -14.88 4.60
CA LYS A 103 4.42 -14.97 3.74
C LYS A 103 5.65 -14.26 4.32
N PHE A 104 5.44 -13.21 5.10
CA PHE A 104 6.53 -12.40 5.66
C PHE A 104 6.65 -12.50 7.18
N VAL A 105 5.57 -12.80 7.90
CA VAL A 105 5.62 -13.04 9.36
C VAL A 105 6.33 -14.36 9.66
N PHE A 106 6.01 -15.41 8.91
CA PHE A 106 6.71 -16.70 9.03
C PHE A 106 7.88 -16.69 8.07
N ARG A 107 9.10 -16.64 8.63
CA ARG A 107 10.42 -16.44 8.00
C ARG A 107 10.83 -17.52 6.98
N ASN A 108 9.92 -17.98 6.13
CA ASN A 108 10.11 -19.09 5.19
C ASN A 108 10.14 -18.65 3.71
N SER A 109 9.76 -17.41 3.40
CA SER A 109 9.81 -16.91 2.02
C SER A 109 11.20 -16.34 1.69
N PRO A 110 11.80 -16.68 0.54
CA PRO A 110 13.01 -16.02 0.07
C PRO A 110 12.80 -14.51 0.01
N ARG A 111 13.77 -13.75 0.51
CA ARG A 111 13.74 -12.27 0.59
C ARG A 111 13.46 -11.56 -0.75
N SER A 112 13.65 -12.26 -1.87
CA SER A 112 13.48 -11.78 -3.25
C SER A 112 12.03 -11.81 -3.79
N GLN A 113 11.03 -12.24 -3.02
CA GLN A 113 9.64 -12.36 -3.48
C GLN A 113 8.64 -11.34 -2.90
N LEU A 114 9.08 -10.41 -2.06
CA LEU A 114 8.18 -9.44 -1.42
C LEU A 114 8.09 -8.16 -2.26
N ASP A 115 6.90 -7.89 -2.78
CA ASP A 115 6.61 -6.74 -3.64
C ASP A 115 5.92 -5.61 -2.86
N THR A 116 6.07 -4.37 -3.32
CA THR A 116 5.35 -3.20 -2.79
C THR A 116 3.84 -3.35 -3.00
N ASP A 117 3.40 -4.12 -4.00
CA ASP A 117 1.98 -4.46 -4.21
C ASP A 117 1.36 -5.16 -3.00
N ASP A 118 2.09 -6.10 -2.35
CA ASP A 118 1.60 -6.77 -1.14
C ASP A 118 1.39 -5.77 0.01
N LEU A 119 2.22 -4.72 0.11
CA LEU A 119 2.04 -3.65 1.10
C LEU A 119 0.77 -2.83 0.84
N PHE A 120 0.51 -2.47 -0.42
CA PHE A 120 -0.73 -1.76 -0.80
C PHE A 120 -1.97 -2.60 -0.47
N ARG A 121 -1.91 -3.91 -0.69
CA ARG A 121 -3.00 -4.82 -0.32
C ARG A 121 -3.20 -4.88 1.19
N VAL A 122 -2.15 -4.99 1.98
CA VAL A 122 -2.26 -4.92 3.46
C VAL A 122 -2.89 -3.60 3.91
N GLN A 123 -2.49 -2.47 3.32
CA GLN A 123 -3.07 -1.16 3.59
C GLN A 123 -4.55 -1.05 3.18
N GLU A 124 -4.94 -1.64 2.04
CA GLU A 124 -6.34 -1.69 1.62
C GLU A 124 -7.20 -2.42 2.66
N TYR A 125 -6.73 -3.56 3.17
CA TYR A 125 -7.45 -4.33 4.18
C TYR A 125 -7.46 -3.63 5.54
N GLU A 126 -6.40 -2.92 5.92
CA GLU A 126 -6.42 -2.02 7.09
C GLU A 126 -7.55 -0.98 6.97
N GLY A 127 -7.71 -0.38 5.79
CA GLY A 127 -8.80 0.54 5.49
C GLY A 127 -10.18 -0.11 5.67
N LYS A 128 -10.38 -1.32 5.13
CA LYS A 128 -11.64 -2.07 5.27
C LYS A 128 -11.97 -2.44 6.72
N VAL A 129 -10.97 -2.82 7.52
CA VAL A 129 -11.18 -3.14 8.93
C VAL A 129 -11.54 -1.86 9.71
N ASN A 130 -10.88 -0.74 9.45
CA ASN A 130 -11.23 0.54 10.07
C ASN A 130 -12.64 1.02 9.67
N GLU A 131 -13.03 0.89 8.40
CA GLU A 131 -14.40 1.15 7.94
C GLU A 131 -15.40 0.28 8.71
N THR A 132 -15.08 -1.00 8.91
CA THR A 132 -15.93 -1.93 9.67
C THR A 132 -16.12 -1.48 11.12
N VAL A 133 -15.06 -1.01 11.80
CA VAL A 133 -15.15 -0.45 13.16
C VAL A 133 -16.11 0.73 13.19
N MET A 134 -15.89 1.72 12.33
CA MET A 134 -16.70 2.94 12.26
C MET A 134 -18.19 2.63 12.02
N VAL A 135 -18.47 1.70 11.11
CA VAL A 135 -19.85 1.31 10.79
C VAL A 135 -20.52 0.57 11.94
N LEU A 136 -19.81 -0.35 12.60
CA LEU A 136 -20.35 -1.08 13.74
C LEU A 136 -20.58 -0.16 14.95
N GLU A 137 -19.68 0.79 15.20
CA GLU A 137 -19.85 1.82 16.25
C GLU A 137 -21.11 2.66 15.97
N SER A 138 -21.26 3.17 14.75
CA SER A 138 -22.45 3.92 14.34
C SER A 138 -23.74 3.11 14.53
N ASN A 139 -23.76 1.84 14.12
CA ASN A 139 -24.91 0.97 14.32
C ASN A 139 -25.18 0.76 15.83
N GLY A 140 -24.15 0.53 16.64
CA GLY A 140 -24.27 0.38 18.09
C GLY A 140 -24.89 1.61 18.76
N ASP A 141 -24.41 2.80 18.42
CA ASP A 141 -24.91 4.07 18.96
C ASP A 141 -26.37 4.34 18.57
N ASN A 142 -26.74 4.00 17.33
CA ASN A 142 -28.12 4.11 16.86
C ASN A 142 -29.07 3.17 17.61
N LEU A 143 -28.65 1.92 17.87
CA LEU A 143 -29.44 0.96 18.65
C LEU A 143 -29.58 1.40 20.11
N GLU A 144 -28.52 1.95 20.71
CA GLU A 144 -28.53 2.47 22.07
C GLU A 144 -29.44 3.71 22.19
N SER A 145 -29.38 4.62 21.22
CA SER A 145 -30.27 5.78 21.12
C SER A 145 -31.74 5.36 20.96
N LEU A 146 -32.01 4.38 20.10
CA LEU A 146 -33.36 3.84 19.89
C LEU A 146 -33.93 3.20 21.16
N ARG A 147 -33.10 2.43 21.88
CA ARG A 147 -33.47 1.83 23.16
C ARG A 147 -33.81 2.92 24.19
N ASN A 148 -32.97 3.92 24.33
CA ASN A 148 -33.16 5.00 25.31
C ASN A 148 -34.41 5.85 24.98
N PHE A 149 -34.66 6.12 23.70
CA PHE A 149 -35.85 6.83 23.25
C PHE A 149 -37.14 6.14 23.72
N TYR A 150 -37.29 4.84 23.47
CA TYR A 150 -38.51 4.12 23.86
C TYR A 150 -38.65 3.91 25.37
N ILE A 151 -37.53 3.82 26.11
CA ILE A 151 -37.56 3.84 27.57
C ILE A 151 -38.11 5.17 28.08
N MET A 152 -37.62 6.30 27.57
CA MET A 152 -38.09 7.63 27.99
C MET A 152 -39.54 7.87 27.59
N LEU A 153 -39.93 7.46 26.37
CA LEU A 153 -41.26 7.69 25.82
C LEU A 153 -42.38 7.09 26.67
N VAL A 154 -42.20 5.88 27.21
CA VAL A 154 -43.26 5.21 28.01
C VAL A 154 -43.36 5.73 29.45
N GLU A 155 -42.32 6.42 29.92
CA GLU A 155 -42.27 7.07 31.23
C GLU A 155 -42.73 8.54 31.18
N GLU A 156 -42.96 9.09 29.98
CA GLU A 156 -43.38 10.47 29.80
C GLU A 156 -44.80 10.71 30.31
N SER A 157 -45.00 11.83 31.02
CA SER A 157 -46.30 12.19 31.61
C SER A 157 -47.43 12.36 30.59
N GLY A 158 -47.10 12.63 29.32
CA GLY A 158 -48.05 12.74 28.20
C GLY A 158 -48.43 11.41 27.55
N PHE A 159 -47.88 10.27 28.01
CA PHE A 159 -48.18 8.97 27.43
C PHE A 159 -49.59 8.49 27.84
N PRO A 160 -50.40 7.89 26.94
CA PRO A 160 -51.76 7.46 27.26
C PRO A 160 -51.81 6.43 28.40
N THR A 161 -52.40 6.82 29.53
CA THR A 161 -52.48 5.98 30.74
C THR A 161 -53.18 4.64 30.47
N ALA A 162 -54.19 4.63 29.59
CA ALA A 162 -54.95 3.43 29.23
C ALA A 162 -54.09 2.34 28.56
N ALA A 163 -53.05 2.73 27.81
CA ALA A 163 -52.16 1.82 27.09
C ALA A 163 -50.79 1.63 27.75
N GLN A 164 -50.46 2.46 28.75
CA GLN A 164 -49.13 2.58 29.34
C GLN A 164 -48.60 1.24 29.88
N MET A 165 -49.40 0.49 30.63
CA MET A 165 -48.96 -0.77 31.22
C MET A 165 -48.58 -1.82 30.16
N SER A 166 -49.41 -1.97 29.12
CA SER A 166 -49.15 -2.91 28.01
C SER A 166 -47.96 -2.48 27.15
N CYS A 167 -47.85 -1.17 26.88
CA CYS A 167 -46.72 -0.59 26.15
C CYS A 167 -45.41 -0.76 26.93
N ARG A 168 -45.41 -0.56 28.26
CA ARG A 168 -44.24 -0.76 29.12
C ARG A 168 -43.73 -2.19 29.09
N GLY A 169 -44.64 -3.17 29.11
CA GLY A 169 -44.29 -4.58 28.91
C GLY A 169 -43.62 -4.83 27.56
N SER A 170 -44.18 -4.25 26.49
CA SER A 170 -43.62 -4.35 25.14
C SER A 170 -42.26 -3.66 25.00
N VAL A 171 -42.07 -2.46 25.59
CA VAL A 171 -40.79 -1.75 25.65
C VAL A 171 -39.75 -2.59 26.41
N LYS A 172 -40.11 -3.20 27.53
CA LYS A 172 -39.20 -4.04 28.31
C LYS A 172 -38.69 -5.23 27.47
N GLN A 173 -39.59 -5.93 26.77
CA GLN A 173 -39.21 -7.03 25.88
C GLN A 173 -38.35 -6.56 24.71
N PHE A 174 -38.70 -5.44 24.09
CA PHE A 174 -37.93 -4.82 23.01
C PHE A 174 -36.53 -4.42 23.46
N CYS A 175 -36.40 -3.76 24.61
CA CYS A 175 -35.12 -3.33 25.17
C CYS A 175 -34.22 -4.51 25.54
N SER A 176 -34.79 -5.63 26.01
CA SER A 176 -34.04 -6.85 26.27
C SER A 176 -33.46 -7.41 24.98
N GLN A 177 -34.24 -7.48 23.90
CA GLN A 177 -33.76 -7.98 22.61
C GLN A 177 -32.74 -7.04 21.96
N LEU A 178 -32.94 -5.71 22.03
CA LEU A 178 -31.93 -4.75 21.58
C LEU A 178 -30.64 -4.86 22.38
N HIS A 179 -30.71 -5.14 23.69
CA HIS A 179 -29.52 -5.29 24.51
C HIS A 179 -28.62 -6.44 24.02
N GLU A 180 -29.20 -7.59 23.65
CA GLU A 180 -28.44 -8.70 23.06
C GLU A 180 -27.78 -8.29 21.73
N LEU A 181 -28.52 -7.60 20.85
CA LEU A 181 -27.97 -7.13 19.58
C LEU A 181 -26.84 -6.10 19.77
N ILE A 182 -27.00 -5.17 20.72
CA ILE A 182 -25.96 -4.19 21.08
C ILE A 182 -24.73 -4.90 21.66
N TYR A 183 -24.94 -5.92 22.50
CA TYR A 183 -23.85 -6.71 23.06
C TYR A 183 -23.05 -7.41 21.95
N ASP A 184 -23.74 -8.03 20.99
CA ASP A 184 -23.12 -8.68 19.83
C ASP A 184 -22.32 -7.68 18.97
N VAL A 185 -22.88 -6.49 18.71
CA VAL A 185 -22.18 -5.41 17.99
C VAL A 185 -20.93 -4.98 18.75
N LYS A 186 -21.03 -4.74 20.06
CA LYS A 186 -19.88 -4.37 20.92
C LYS A 186 -18.81 -5.47 20.93
N MET A 187 -19.20 -6.74 20.88
CA MET A 187 -18.25 -7.85 20.73
C MET A 187 -17.53 -7.81 19.38
N GLN A 188 -18.25 -7.56 18.28
CA GLN A 188 -17.64 -7.44 16.96
C GLN A 188 -16.73 -6.21 16.83
N ILE A 189 -17.08 -5.07 17.46
CA ILE A 189 -16.21 -3.88 17.52
C ILE A 189 -14.88 -4.22 18.21
N ARG A 190 -14.92 -4.91 19.36
CA ARG A 190 -13.69 -5.33 20.07
C ARG A 190 -12.81 -6.21 19.19
N ARG A 191 -13.42 -7.19 18.50
CA ARG A 191 -12.71 -8.08 17.57
C ARG A 191 -12.08 -7.32 16.41
N ALA A 192 -12.84 -6.40 15.79
CA ALA A 192 -12.36 -5.55 14.72
C ALA A 192 -11.18 -4.67 15.15
N ASN A 193 -11.24 -4.07 16.35
CA ASN A 193 -10.14 -3.27 16.91
C ASN A 193 -8.85 -4.08 17.12
N ILE A 194 -8.97 -5.33 17.57
CA ILE A 194 -7.81 -6.24 17.67
C ILE A 194 -7.24 -6.52 16.28
N LEU A 195 -8.10 -6.71 15.27
CA LEU A 195 -7.65 -6.91 13.90
C LEU A 195 -6.98 -5.65 13.33
N VAL A 196 -7.49 -4.44 13.58
CA VAL A 196 -6.82 -3.17 13.19
C VAL A 196 -5.39 -3.15 13.72
N LYS A 197 -5.23 -3.40 15.02
CA LYS A 197 -3.91 -3.44 15.65
C LYS A 197 -3.01 -4.50 15.02
N THR A 198 -3.55 -5.70 14.81
CA THR A 198 -2.80 -6.81 14.19
C THR A 198 -2.32 -6.47 12.78
N VAL A 199 -3.18 -5.86 11.96
CA VAL A 199 -2.82 -5.42 10.61
C VAL A 199 -1.75 -4.33 10.65
N ALA A 200 -1.90 -3.34 11.54
CA ALA A 200 -0.93 -2.26 11.71
C ALA A 200 0.45 -2.77 12.15
N ASP A 201 0.49 -3.67 13.14
CA ASP A 201 1.72 -4.28 13.64
C ASP A 201 2.43 -5.08 12.53
N ARG A 202 1.68 -5.89 11.77
CA ARG A 202 2.22 -6.66 10.64
C ARG A 202 2.70 -5.78 9.49
N LYS A 203 1.99 -4.70 9.18
CA LYS A 203 2.40 -3.69 8.18
C LYS A 203 3.71 -3.02 8.60
N ALA A 204 3.88 -2.68 9.88
CA ALA A 204 5.11 -2.09 10.38
C ALA A 204 6.31 -3.04 10.21
N ILE A 205 6.12 -4.32 10.52
CA ILE A 205 7.14 -5.37 10.27
C ILE A 205 7.50 -5.43 8.79
N PHE A 206 6.51 -5.39 7.89
CA PHE A 206 6.75 -5.41 6.45
C PHE A 206 7.57 -4.21 5.97
N ILE A 207 7.23 -3.01 6.43
CA ILE A 207 7.96 -1.77 6.10
C ILE A 207 9.40 -1.87 6.60
N GLN A 208 9.60 -2.31 7.84
CA GLN A 208 10.95 -2.48 8.41
C GLN A 208 11.77 -3.50 7.60
N PHE A 209 11.13 -4.58 7.15
CA PHE A 209 11.76 -5.57 6.29
C PHE A 209 12.21 -4.96 4.96
N LEU A 210 11.33 -4.23 4.26
CA LEU A 210 11.68 -3.56 3.00
C LEU A 210 12.83 -2.56 3.18
N GLN A 211 12.81 -1.77 4.25
CA GLN A 211 13.89 -0.83 4.56
C GLN A 211 15.21 -1.55 4.79
N THR A 212 15.19 -2.65 5.54
CA THR A 212 16.39 -3.47 5.78
C THR A 212 16.96 -4.03 4.47
N GLU A 213 16.11 -4.52 3.57
CA GLU A 213 16.55 -4.99 2.24
C GLU A 213 17.22 -3.88 1.42
N THR A 214 16.62 -2.68 1.39
CA THR A 214 17.21 -1.55 0.68
C THR A 214 18.54 -1.12 1.29
N ALA A 215 18.67 -1.16 2.61
CA ALA A 215 19.91 -0.85 3.32
C ALA A 215 21.00 -1.88 3.02
N VAL A 216 20.70 -3.18 3.10
CA VAL A 216 21.64 -4.26 2.78
C VAL A 216 22.10 -4.18 1.32
N ARG A 217 21.19 -3.88 0.38
CA ARG A 217 21.54 -3.69 -1.02
C ARG A 217 22.45 -2.47 -1.22
N ALA A 218 22.18 -1.37 -0.53
CA ALA A 218 23.02 -0.17 -0.55
C ALA A 218 24.41 -0.41 0.07
N GLU A 219 24.50 -1.19 1.14
CA GLU A 219 25.76 -1.62 1.75
C GLU A 219 26.60 -2.46 0.76
N GLY A 220 25.98 -3.44 0.10
CA GLY A 220 26.65 -4.25 -0.92
C GLY A 220 27.15 -3.44 -2.12
N LEU A 221 26.34 -2.50 -2.60
CA LEU A 221 26.75 -1.57 -3.66
C LEU A 221 27.89 -0.65 -3.19
N SER A 222 27.80 -0.13 -1.97
CA SER A 222 28.84 0.73 -1.39
C SER A 222 30.15 -0.04 -1.23
N ALA A 223 30.12 -1.28 -0.76
CA ALA A 223 31.31 -2.12 -0.61
C ALA A 223 32.00 -2.39 -1.96
N THR A 224 31.23 -2.61 -3.03
CA THR A 224 31.81 -2.79 -4.37
C THR A 224 32.34 -1.47 -4.94
N MET A 225 31.67 -0.34 -4.70
CA MET A 225 32.15 1.00 -5.05
C MET A 225 33.44 1.36 -4.31
N TRP A 226 33.56 1.05 -3.02
CA TRP A 226 34.79 1.23 -2.25
C TRP A 226 35.95 0.47 -2.89
N ARG A 227 35.72 -0.80 -3.25
CA ARG A 227 36.74 -1.61 -3.91
C ARG A 227 37.12 -1.10 -5.31
N GLN A 228 36.16 -0.56 -6.06
CA GLN A 228 36.44 0.06 -7.37
C GLN A 228 37.18 1.38 -7.23
N THR A 229 36.84 2.20 -6.23
CA THR A 229 37.50 3.48 -5.95
C THR A 229 38.96 3.28 -5.57
N GLU A 230 39.25 2.25 -4.76
CA GLU A 230 40.64 1.90 -4.41
C GLU A 230 41.46 1.45 -5.64
N LYS A 231 40.86 0.70 -6.56
CA LYS A 231 41.53 0.36 -7.81
C LYS A 231 41.75 1.59 -8.69
N ALA A 232 40.74 2.46 -8.81
CA ALA A 232 40.84 3.69 -9.58
C ALA A 232 41.90 4.64 -9.00
N SER A 233 42.06 4.71 -7.68
CA SER A 233 43.10 5.51 -7.03
C SER A 233 44.49 5.00 -7.38
N GLN A 234 44.70 3.68 -7.35
CA GLN A 234 45.95 3.04 -7.76
C GLN A 234 46.26 3.25 -9.24
N GLU A 235 45.26 3.11 -10.13
CA GLU A 235 45.40 3.40 -11.56
C GLU A 235 45.75 4.88 -11.81
N ALA A 236 45.14 5.81 -11.07
CA ALA A 236 45.46 7.23 -11.16
C ALA A 236 46.89 7.56 -10.69
N ILE A 237 47.39 6.88 -9.65
CA ILE A 237 48.78 7.02 -9.19
C ILE A 237 49.74 6.48 -10.26
N ALA A 238 49.47 5.32 -10.84
CA ALA A 238 50.29 4.76 -11.91
C ALA A 238 50.36 5.68 -13.14
N MET A 239 49.22 6.24 -13.57
CA MET A 239 49.15 7.25 -14.63
C MET A 239 50.00 8.50 -14.31
N ARG A 240 49.95 8.99 -13.06
CA ARG A 240 50.81 10.11 -12.62
C ARG A 240 52.30 9.77 -12.74
N ILE A 241 52.70 8.58 -12.30
CA ILE A 241 54.11 8.14 -12.37
C ILE A 241 54.56 8.07 -13.85
N ILE A 242 53.76 7.43 -14.71
CA ILE A 242 54.07 7.32 -16.14
C ILE A 242 54.20 8.71 -16.76
N THR A 243 53.26 9.62 -16.45
CA THR A 243 53.29 10.99 -16.98
C THR A 243 54.52 11.79 -16.52
N VAL A 244 54.97 11.60 -15.27
CA VAL A 244 56.20 12.25 -14.78
C VAL A 244 57.43 11.68 -15.48
N ILE A 245 57.50 10.35 -15.63
CA ILE A 245 58.60 9.69 -16.35
C ILE A 245 58.63 10.20 -17.80
N THR A 246 57.50 10.22 -18.50
CA THR A 246 57.46 10.71 -19.88
C THR A 246 57.85 12.18 -19.97
N LEU A 247 57.40 13.06 -19.07
CA LEU A 247 57.79 14.48 -19.06
C LEU A 247 59.30 14.69 -18.86
N ILE A 248 59.98 13.83 -18.10
CA ILE A 248 61.43 13.91 -17.88
C ILE A 248 62.20 13.42 -19.11
N TYR A 249 61.79 12.29 -19.69
CA TYR A 249 62.56 11.64 -20.78
C TYR A 249 62.19 12.15 -22.17
N LEU A 250 60.98 12.68 -22.39
CA LEU A 250 60.52 13.13 -23.70
C LEU A 250 61.35 14.33 -24.24
N PRO A 251 61.63 15.41 -23.47
CA PRO A 251 62.40 16.54 -24.00
C PRO A 251 63.85 16.19 -24.37
N PRO A 252 64.64 15.48 -23.52
CA PRO A 252 65.98 15.04 -23.89
C PRO A 252 66.00 14.09 -25.09
N THR A 253 64.98 13.23 -25.26
CA THR A 253 64.88 12.33 -26.40
C THR A 253 64.63 13.09 -27.71
N PHE A 254 63.80 14.13 -27.67
CA PHE A 254 63.65 15.04 -28.82
C PHE A 254 64.97 15.75 -29.15
N VAL A 255 65.66 16.27 -28.13
CA VAL A 255 66.96 16.96 -28.31
C VAL A 255 68.05 16.01 -28.81
N SER A 256 68.09 14.75 -28.40
CA SER A 256 69.11 13.79 -28.84
C SER A 256 68.88 13.25 -30.26
N LEU A 257 67.64 13.22 -30.74
CA LEU A 257 67.31 12.91 -32.13
C LEU A 257 67.63 14.06 -33.09
N PHE A 258 67.67 15.31 -32.61
CA PHE A 258 67.96 16.48 -33.43
C PHE A 258 69.35 16.45 -34.10
N PRO A 259 70.46 16.15 -33.38
CA PRO A 259 71.78 15.97 -33.99
C PRO A 259 71.83 14.85 -35.03
N PHE A 260 71.14 13.73 -34.79
CA PHE A 260 71.08 12.63 -35.74
C PHE A 260 70.31 13.00 -37.01
N ALA A 261 69.17 13.68 -36.85
CA ALA A 261 68.38 14.21 -37.97
C ALA A 261 69.15 15.29 -38.75
N TRP A 262 69.85 16.18 -38.05
CA TRP A 262 70.73 17.19 -38.64
C TRP A 262 71.90 16.57 -39.40
N TYR A 263 72.61 15.61 -38.81
CA TYR A 263 73.74 14.91 -39.44
C TYR A 263 73.29 14.15 -40.70
N LYS A 264 72.11 13.52 -40.67
CA LYS A 264 71.52 12.89 -41.85
C LYS A 264 71.16 13.91 -42.94
N HIS A 265 70.59 15.05 -42.58
CA HIS A 265 70.28 16.13 -43.52
C HIS A 265 71.55 16.70 -44.17
N GLU A 266 72.58 16.98 -43.38
CA GLU A 266 73.83 17.53 -43.88
C GLU A 266 74.66 16.48 -44.65
N GLY A 267 74.59 15.21 -44.27
CA GLY A 267 75.15 14.09 -45.03
C GLY A 267 74.50 13.93 -46.43
N VAL A 268 73.18 14.12 -46.54
CA VAL A 268 72.48 14.15 -47.84
C VAL A 268 72.89 15.37 -48.66
N LYS A 269 73.04 16.53 -48.04
CA LYS A 269 73.47 17.77 -48.68
C LYS A 269 74.91 17.71 -49.18
N MET A 270 75.81 17.11 -48.39
CA MET A 270 77.21 16.84 -48.76
C MET A 270 77.31 15.83 -49.91
N LYS A 271 76.52 14.74 -49.89
CA LYS A 271 76.46 13.80 -51.03
C LYS A 271 75.97 14.46 -52.32
N LYS A 272 74.97 15.35 -52.24
CA LYS A 272 74.51 16.15 -53.40
C LYS A 272 75.58 17.11 -53.91
N ARG A 273 76.38 17.73 -53.02
CA ARG A 273 77.50 18.61 -53.40
C ARG A 273 78.67 17.82 -54.01
N ALA A 274 79.05 16.68 -53.42
CA ALA A 274 80.10 15.81 -53.95
C ALA A 274 79.74 15.26 -55.35
N ALA A 275 78.50 14.78 -55.55
CA ALA A 275 78.03 14.34 -56.86
C ALA A 275 77.92 15.48 -57.89
N SER A 276 77.81 16.74 -57.45
CA SER A 276 77.87 17.91 -58.33
C SER A 276 79.31 18.25 -58.72
N MET A 277 80.27 18.16 -57.77
CA MET A 277 81.70 18.39 -58.04
C MET A 277 82.35 17.29 -58.89
N GLU A 278 81.94 16.03 -58.71
CA GLU A 278 82.41 14.88 -59.51
C GLU A 278 81.93 14.96 -60.98
N LYS A 279 80.84 15.69 -61.24
CA LYS A 279 80.43 16.05 -62.61
C LYS A 279 81.19 17.25 -63.19
N GLU A 280 81.83 18.05 -62.35
CA GLU A 280 82.45 19.34 -62.74
C GLU A 280 83.98 19.21 -62.93
N PHE A 281 84.64 18.21 -62.30
CA PHE A 281 86.08 17.93 -62.44
C PHE A 281 86.40 16.42 -62.50
N PRO A 282 86.32 15.78 -63.69
CA PRO A 282 86.60 14.35 -63.84
C PRO A 282 88.10 13.97 -63.80
N ASP A 283 89.03 14.92 -63.91
CA ASP A 283 90.45 14.65 -64.22
C ASP A 283 91.41 14.72 -63.00
N VAL A 284 90.92 14.77 -61.76
CA VAL A 284 91.78 14.89 -60.54
C VAL A 284 91.93 13.57 -59.75
N PHE A 285 91.08 12.56 -59.97
CA PHE A 285 91.05 11.34 -59.15
C PHE A 285 91.59 10.07 -59.82
N ASN A 286 92.26 10.16 -60.96
CA ASN A 286 92.82 9.00 -61.67
C ASN A 286 94.33 9.15 -61.95
N GLU A 287 95.16 8.85 -60.95
CA GLU A 287 96.54 8.37 -61.20
C GLU A 287 96.90 7.25 -60.21
N THR A 288 97.05 6.03 -60.74
CA THR A 288 97.94 4.98 -60.22
C THR A 288 98.74 4.46 -61.42
N PRO A 289 100.01 4.07 -61.27
CA PRO A 289 100.26 2.64 -61.04
C PRO A 289 101.54 2.26 -60.26
N GLY A 290 101.42 1.18 -59.49
CA GLY A 290 102.34 0.03 -59.47
C GLY A 290 103.76 0.17 -58.93
N LEU A 291 104.07 -0.53 -57.84
CA LEU A 291 105.37 -1.20 -57.63
C LEU A 291 105.23 -2.37 -56.65
N THR A 292 105.75 -3.50 -57.10
CA THR A 292 105.90 -4.81 -56.46
C THR A 292 106.93 -4.80 -55.32
N GLY A 293 106.72 -5.62 -54.28
CA GLY A 293 107.78 -5.94 -53.30
C GLY A 293 107.31 -6.86 -52.18
N SER A 294 107.79 -8.11 -52.19
CA SER A 294 107.68 -9.11 -51.13
C SER A 294 108.57 -8.79 -49.92
N PHE A 295 108.20 -9.24 -48.71
CA PHE A 295 108.93 -10.23 -47.89
C PHE A 295 108.25 -10.39 -46.51
N SER A 296 108.10 -11.66 -46.10
CA SER A 296 108.05 -12.24 -44.74
C SER A 296 107.52 -11.41 -43.57
#